data_AF-A0A354BIB6-F1
#
_entry.id   AF-A0A354BIB6-F1
#
_cell.length_a   1.000
_cell.length_b   1.000
_cell.length_c   1.000
_cell.angle_alpha   90.00
_cell.angle_beta   90.00
_cell.angle_gamma   90.00
#
_symmetry.space_group_name_H-M   'P 1'
#
loop_
_entity.id
_entity.type
_entity.pdbx_description
1 polymer ?
#
loop_
_entity_poly.entity_id
_entity_poly.type
_entity_poly.pdbx_seq_one_letter_code
_entity_poly.pdbx_strand_id
1 'polypeptide(L)'
;MPTITIFKDDFESLLKGTRTTHRTVSIEQVEEWLMLVKGELKGHNPDTGELRIELQDSNRPDLWCCEGIARQIRIKQQGKIAQYPFLTGKTKPKATIVVKPGMEQVRPYVAACAARGYQVTSQGLAQLIQTQEKLAEIFGHKRKTVSIGIYQLSKITFPVTYELVQPGEARFTPLGMETVMTLAEMLMVHPKGLEYGGILAGASRVPILRDAANQPLSFPPIINSREVGEVQVGDDQLFVEVTGTDLPMVVLTLNIFAANLADRGATIEPILVEYSTRTSLGKRVTTPQDLKRSKTIPIHTIEQALGQELGVKVVQQALEVYGYEVSAGKGSVRVKLPPYRQDLMHTMDVVEDVAMSRG
;
A
#
# COMPACT_ATOMS: atom_id res chain seq x y z
N MET A 1 0.55 -18.29 0.03
CA MET A 1 -0.67 -17.47 0.14
C MET A 1 -0.55 -16.60 1.37
N PRO A 2 -0.81 -15.29 1.30
CA PRO A 2 -0.75 -14.42 2.46
C PRO A 2 -1.88 -14.77 3.44
N THR A 3 -1.50 -15.05 4.68
CA THR A 3 -2.44 -15.09 5.80
C THR A 3 -2.30 -13.81 6.63
N ILE A 4 -3.42 -13.19 6.94
CA ILE A 4 -3.50 -11.98 7.76
C ILE A 4 -4.41 -12.20 8.96
N THR A 5 -4.18 -11.45 10.02
CA THR A 5 -5.07 -11.36 11.18
C THR A 5 -5.74 -10.00 11.17
N ILE A 6 -7.07 -9.97 11.23
CA ILE A 6 -7.85 -8.74 11.38
C ILE A 6 -8.68 -8.83 12.66
N PHE A 7 -9.16 -7.68 13.14
CA PHE A 7 -10.06 -7.64 14.30
C PHE A 7 -11.47 -7.33 13.83
N LYS A 8 -12.45 -8.12 14.28
CA LYS A 8 -13.84 -8.05 13.83
C LYS A 8 -14.43 -6.65 14.01
N ASP A 9 -14.24 -6.01 15.15
CA ASP A 9 -14.78 -4.68 15.42
C ASP A 9 -14.14 -3.59 14.55
N ASP A 10 -12.82 -3.67 14.31
CA ASP A 10 -12.10 -2.77 13.40
C ASP A 10 -12.62 -2.95 11.96
N PHE A 11 -12.77 -4.20 11.52
CA PHE A 11 -13.31 -4.55 10.21
C PHE A 11 -14.74 -4.04 10.02
N GLU A 12 -15.61 -4.24 11.01
CA GLU A 12 -16.97 -3.71 11.00
C GLU A 12 -16.98 -2.18 10.94
N SER A 13 -16.08 -1.51 11.66
CA SER A 13 -15.96 -0.06 11.61
C SER A 13 -15.62 0.45 10.20
N LEU A 14 -14.74 -0.25 9.50
CA LEU A 14 -14.33 0.05 8.12
C LEU A 14 -15.44 -0.22 7.10
N LEU A 15 -16.45 -1.01 7.46
CA LEU A 15 -17.64 -1.25 6.64
C LEU A 15 -18.72 -0.17 6.81
N LYS A 16 -18.65 0.72 7.84
CA LYS A 16 -19.71 1.70 8.22
C LYS A 16 -20.05 2.82 7.22
N GLY A 17 -19.71 2.66 5.94
CA GLY A 17 -20.24 3.46 4.84
C GLY A 17 -21.46 2.86 4.13
N THR A 18 -21.92 1.66 4.50
CA THR A 18 -23.04 0.97 3.83
C THR A 18 -24.37 1.28 4.52
N ARG A 19 -25.48 1.27 3.76
CA ARG A 19 -26.84 1.61 4.25
C ARG A 19 -27.38 0.67 5.36
N THR A 20 -26.58 -0.30 5.82
CA THR A 20 -26.96 -1.39 6.71
C THR A 20 -26.19 -1.44 8.03
N THR A 21 -25.27 -0.52 8.33
CA THR A 21 -24.24 -0.72 9.39
C THR A 21 -24.59 -0.29 10.81
N HIS A 22 -25.82 -0.48 11.26
CA HIS A 22 -26.13 -0.50 12.70
C HIS A 22 -26.20 -1.92 13.28
N ARG A 23 -25.94 -2.95 12.47
CA ARG A 23 -25.95 -4.35 12.91
C ARG A 23 -24.53 -4.92 12.96
N THR A 24 -24.25 -5.63 14.04
CA THR A 24 -23.13 -6.55 14.16
C THR A 24 -23.16 -7.56 13.01
N VAL A 25 -22.03 -7.79 12.37
CA VAL A 25 -21.88 -8.74 11.25
C VAL A 25 -21.68 -10.13 11.84
N SER A 26 -22.42 -11.14 11.37
CA SER A 26 -22.22 -12.53 11.81
C SER A 26 -20.99 -13.15 11.13
N ILE A 27 -20.45 -14.25 11.67
CA ILE A 27 -19.28 -14.90 11.07
C ILE A 27 -19.62 -15.51 9.72
N GLU A 28 -20.82 -16.06 9.56
CA GLU A 28 -21.32 -16.61 8.30
C GLU A 28 -21.37 -15.52 7.22
N GLN A 29 -21.80 -14.31 7.60
CA GLN A 29 -21.81 -13.17 6.69
C GLN A 29 -20.40 -12.72 6.29
N VAL A 30 -19.44 -12.79 7.23
CA VAL A 30 -18.02 -12.53 6.92
C VAL A 30 -17.50 -13.57 5.93
N GLU A 31 -17.73 -14.86 6.17
CA GLU A 31 -17.31 -15.94 5.26
C GLU A 31 -17.88 -15.75 3.84
N GLU A 32 -19.17 -15.39 3.74
CA GLU A 32 -19.79 -15.08 2.45
C GLU A 32 -19.08 -13.92 1.72
N TRP A 33 -18.77 -12.84 2.44
CA TRP A 33 -18.07 -11.71 1.86
C TRP A 33 -16.61 -12.01 1.50
N LEU A 34 -15.94 -12.90 2.24
CA LEU A 34 -14.57 -13.29 1.93
C LEU A 34 -14.46 -14.01 0.59
N MET A 35 -15.52 -14.66 0.11
CA MET A 35 -15.54 -15.23 -1.24
C MET A 35 -15.25 -14.16 -2.32
N LEU A 36 -15.72 -12.92 -2.16
CA LEU A 36 -15.48 -11.82 -3.12
C LEU A 36 -14.00 -11.47 -3.29
N VAL A 37 -13.18 -11.75 -2.28
CA VAL A 37 -11.75 -11.44 -2.23
C VAL A 37 -10.88 -12.70 -2.29
N LYS A 38 -11.48 -13.85 -2.65
CA LYS A 38 -10.84 -15.18 -2.62
C LYS A 38 -10.17 -15.46 -1.26
N GLY A 39 -10.86 -15.03 -0.21
CA GLY A 39 -10.44 -15.19 1.18
C GLY A 39 -11.15 -16.37 1.83
N GLU A 40 -10.44 -17.03 2.73
CA GLU A 40 -10.97 -18.11 3.55
C GLU A 40 -10.70 -17.82 5.02
N LEU A 41 -11.75 -17.94 5.85
CA LEU A 41 -11.61 -17.84 7.30
C LEU A 41 -10.96 -19.13 7.82
N LYS A 42 -9.77 -19.01 8.41
CA LYS A 42 -9.00 -20.13 8.99
C LYS A 42 -9.10 -20.21 10.50
N GLY A 43 -9.58 -19.17 11.15
CA GLY A 43 -9.76 -19.15 12.59
C GLY A 43 -10.47 -17.90 13.06
N HIS A 44 -11.19 -18.04 14.17
CA HIS A 44 -11.86 -16.96 14.88
C HIS A 44 -11.60 -17.17 16.37
N ASN A 45 -11.11 -16.13 17.05
CA ASN A 45 -11.01 -16.08 18.50
C ASN A 45 -12.09 -15.13 19.05
N PRO A 46 -13.18 -15.67 19.65
CA PRO A 46 -14.27 -14.85 20.16
C PRO A 46 -13.87 -13.90 21.30
N ASP A 47 -12.86 -14.25 22.08
CA ASP A 47 -12.43 -13.46 23.25
C ASP A 47 -11.67 -12.20 22.83
N THR A 48 -10.86 -12.30 21.78
CA THR A 48 -10.05 -11.18 21.24
C THR A 48 -10.69 -10.50 20.04
N GLY A 49 -11.69 -11.12 19.42
CA GLY A 49 -12.30 -10.70 18.15
C GLY A 49 -11.37 -10.89 16.94
N GLU A 50 -10.29 -11.67 17.07
CA GLU A 50 -9.35 -11.92 15.98
C GLU A 50 -9.93 -12.88 14.94
N LEU A 51 -9.78 -12.53 13.67
CA LEU A 51 -10.12 -13.33 12.51
C LEU A 51 -8.85 -13.59 11.70
N ARG A 52 -8.51 -14.85 11.50
CA ARG A 52 -7.38 -15.28 10.68
C ARG A 52 -7.88 -15.61 9.28
N ILE A 53 -7.46 -14.84 8.28
CA ILE A 53 -7.93 -14.95 6.90
C ILE A 53 -6.74 -15.32 6.01
N GLU A 54 -6.89 -16.39 5.23
CA GLU A 54 -5.96 -16.74 4.15
C GLU A 54 -6.51 -16.21 2.83
N LEU A 55 -5.69 -15.48 2.08
CA LEU A 55 -6.06 -14.95 0.77
C LEU A 55 -5.38 -15.77 -0.31
N GLN A 56 -6.17 -16.37 -1.19
CA GLN A 56 -5.66 -17.20 -2.28
C GLN A 56 -5.10 -16.38 -3.44
N ASP A 57 -5.56 -15.13 -3.58
CA ASP A 57 -5.08 -14.22 -4.61
C ASP A 57 -3.72 -13.58 -4.26
N SER A 58 -2.68 -14.00 -4.97
CA SER A 58 -1.34 -13.43 -4.84
C SER A 58 -1.10 -12.20 -5.71
N ASN A 59 -2.04 -11.80 -6.56
CA ASN A 59 -1.90 -10.68 -7.50
C ASN A 59 -2.55 -9.38 -6.97
N ARG A 60 -3.36 -9.48 -5.92
CA ARG A 60 -4.09 -8.38 -5.29
C ARG A 60 -3.48 -7.98 -3.92
N PRO A 61 -2.29 -7.36 -3.88
CA PRO A 61 -1.67 -6.92 -2.62
C PRO A 61 -2.51 -5.89 -1.86
N ASP A 62 -3.42 -5.18 -2.53
CA ASP A 62 -4.37 -4.29 -1.88
C ASP A 62 -5.29 -5.04 -0.91
N LEU A 63 -5.56 -6.33 -1.12
CA LEU A 63 -6.42 -7.13 -0.26
C LEU A 63 -5.70 -7.71 0.95
N TRP A 64 -4.37 -7.61 1.05
CA TRP A 64 -3.59 -8.22 2.14
C TRP A 64 -3.60 -7.38 3.43
N CYS A 65 -4.74 -6.76 3.71
CA CYS A 65 -4.98 -5.89 4.86
C CYS A 65 -6.49 -5.78 5.14
N CYS A 66 -6.84 -5.41 6.37
CA CYS A 66 -8.23 -5.24 6.80
C CYS A 66 -8.99 -4.20 5.95
N GLU A 67 -8.34 -3.07 5.67
CA GLU A 67 -8.89 -1.95 4.93
C GLU A 67 -9.21 -2.32 3.49
N GLY A 68 -8.33 -3.07 2.84
CA GLY A 68 -8.52 -3.53 1.47
C GLY A 68 -9.70 -4.49 1.30
N ILE A 69 -9.82 -5.46 2.20
CA ILE A 69 -10.96 -6.38 2.22
C ILE A 69 -12.25 -5.61 2.47
N ALA A 70 -12.29 -4.75 3.50
CA ALA A 70 -13.46 -3.95 3.81
C ALA A 70 -13.84 -3.01 2.65
N ARG A 71 -12.85 -2.44 1.97
CA ARG A 71 -13.04 -1.60 0.78
C ARG A 71 -13.69 -2.37 -0.37
N GLN A 72 -13.20 -3.57 -0.71
CA GLN A 72 -13.78 -4.37 -1.79
C GLN A 72 -15.24 -4.73 -1.49
N ILE A 73 -15.54 -5.11 -0.25
CA ILE A 73 -16.90 -5.44 0.19
C ILE A 73 -17.82 -4.21 0.13
N ARG A 74 -17.36 -3.05 0.61
CA ARG A 74 -18.08 -1.78 0.49
C ARG A 74 -18.39 -1.42 -0.96
N ILE A 75 -17.42 -1.56 -1.86
CA ILE A 75 -17.62 -1.30 -3.29
C ILE A 75 -18.73 -2.20 -3.84
N LYS A 76 -18.70 -3.50 -3.51
CA LYS A 76 -19.73 -4.46 -3.94
C LYS A 76 -21.12 -4.09 -3.42
N GLN A 77 -21.23 -3.73 -2.16
CA GLN A 77 -22.51 -3.40 -1.52
C GLN A 77 -23.08 -2.04 -1.97
N GLN A 78 -22.23 -1.06 -2.23
CA GLN A 78 -22.65 0.30 -2.61
C GLN A 78 -22.74 0.51 -4.12
N GLY A 79 -22.08 -0.36 -4.90
CA GLY A 79 -21.92 -0.24 -6.34
C GLY A 79 -21.15 1.00 -6.79
N LYS A 80 -20.34 1.59 -5.91
CA LYS A 80 -19.57 2.81 -6.19
C LYS A 80 -18.18 2.75 -5.54
N ILE A 81 -17.19 3.25 -6.28
CA ILE A 81 -15.82 3.41 -5.79
C ILE A 81 -15.71 4.73 -5.03
N ALA A 82 -15.08 4.69 -3.86
CA ALA A 82 -14.72 5.90 -3.12
C ALA A 82 -13.76 6.74 -3.96
N GLN A 83 -14.01 8.04 -4.02
CA GLN A 83 -13.13 8.96 -4.73
C GLN A 83 -11.93 9.27 -3.84
N TYR A 84 -10.72 9.17 -4.38
CA TYR A 84 -9.48 9.52 -3.70
C TYR A 84 -8.82 10.71 -4.42
N PRO A 85 -9.16 11.96 -4.07
CA PRO A 85 -8.69 13.14 -4.79
C PRO A 85 -7.16 13.25 -4.87
N PHE A 86 -6.45 12.75 -3.85
CA PHE A 86 -4.99 12.75 -3.79
C PHE A 86 -4.32 11.92 -4.90
N LEU A 87 -5.03 10.95 -5.52
CA LEU A 87 -4.51 10.15 -6.63
C LEU A 87 -4.58 10.86 -7.99
N THR A 88 -5.34 11.96 -8.08
CA THR A 88 -5.60 12.65 -9.36
C THR A 88 -4.41 13.49 -9.86
N GLY A 89 -3.43 13.75 -8.99
CA GLY A 89 -2.32 14.67 -9.25
C GLY A 89 -2.71 16.15 -9.22
N LYS A 90 -3.96 16.50 -8.87
CA LYS A 90 -4.43 17.88 -8.79
C LYS A 90 -4.09 18.56 -7.46
N THR A 91 -3.91 17.78 -6.39
CA THR A 91 -3.55 18.30 -5.07
C THR A 91 -2.08 18.71 -5.07
N LYS A 92 -1.81 19.98 -4.71
CA LYS A 92 -0.44 20.50 -4.67
C LYS A 92 0.31 19.92 -3.46
N PRO A 93 1.52 19.37 -3.63
CA PRO A 93 2.35 18.93 -2.52
C PRO A 93 2.88 20.13 -1.72
N LYS A 94 2.93 19.99 -0.39
CA LYS A 94 3.49 21.01 0.52
C LYS A 94 4.90 20.66 1.00
N ALA A 95 5.34 19.43 0.78
CA ALA A 95 6.58 18.88 1.26
C ALA A 95 7.29 18.09 0.15
N THR A 96 8.61 17.97 0.28
CA THR A 96 9.48 17.46 -0.79
C THR A 96 10.49 16.45 -0.25
N ILE A 97 10.75 15.40 -1.03
CA ILE A 97 11.90 14.52 -0.91
C ILE A 97 12.88 14.82 -2.05
N VAL A 98 14.14 15.02 -1.73
CA VAL A 98 15.22 15.22 -2.71
C VAL A 98 16.05 13.94 -2.80
N VAL A 99 16.07 13.30 -3.97
CA VAL A 99 16.86 12.11 -4.26
C VAL A 99 18.20 12.53 -4.86
N LYS A 100 19.30 12.21 -4.17
CA LYS A 100 20.66 12.58 -4.58
C LYS A 100 21.19 11.67 -5.69
N PRO A 101 22.21 12.11 -6.46
CA PRO A 101 22.88 11.29 -7.48
C PRO A 101 23.47 9.99 -6.91
N GLY A 102 23.55 8.95 -7.74
CA GLY A 102 24.13 7.65 -7.40
C GLY A 102 23.11 6.65 -6.85
N MET A 103 21.93 7.13 -6.41
CA MET A 103 20.85 6.27 -5.93
C MET A 103 20.42 5.23 -6.97
N GLU A 104 20.53 5.55 -8.26
CA GLU A 104 20.21 4.65 -9.36
C GLU A 104 21.03 3.34 -9.39
N GLN A 105 22.18 3.32 -8.72
CA GLN A 105 23.07 2.17 -8.67
C GLN A 105 22.75 1.22 -7.51
N VAL A 106 21.96 1.66 -6.53
CA VAL A 106 21.71 0.91 -5.29
C VAL A 106 20.23 0.70 -5.04
N ARG A 107 19.44 1.78 -4.95
CA ARG A 107 18.00 1.73 -4.64
C ARG A 107 17.31 2.99 -5.22
N PRO A 108 16.98 2.99 -6.52
CA PRO A 108 16.67 4.20 -7.28
C PRO A 108 15.45 5.00 -6.81
N TYR A 109 14.42 4.36 -6.26
CA TYR A 109 13.09 4.96 -6.20
C TYR A 109 12.60 5.17 -4.78
N VAL A 110 11.88 6.27 -4.60
CA VAL A 110 11.10 6.59 -3.39
C VAL A 110 9.77 7.22 -3.78
N ALA A 111 8.72 6.85 -3.06
CA ALA A 111 7.42 7.50 -3.09
C ALA A 111 6.96 7.74 -1.66
N ALA A 112 6.30 8.86 -1.38
CA ALA A 112 5.80 9.14 -0.03
C ALA A 112 4.46 9.89 -0.04
N CYS A 113 3.78 9.84 1.10
CA CYS A 113 2.63 10.67 1.43
C CYS A 113 2.63 11.05 2.92
N ALA A 114 1.96 12.14 3.25
CA ALA A 114 1.58 12.46 4.61
C ALA A 114 0.10 12.13 4.83
N ALA A 115 -0.27 11.73 6.04
CA ALA A 115 -1.63 11.43 6.43
C ALA A 115 -1.95 12.15 7.74
N ARG A 116 -3.07 12.87 7.79
CA ARG A 116 -3.47 13.69 8.94
C ARG A 116 -4.91 13.41 9.38
N GLY A 117 -5.15 13.40 10.68
CA GLY A 117 -6.49 13.36 11.28
C GLY A 117 -7.04 11.97 11.57
N TYR A 118 -6.33 10.90 11.22
CA TYR A 118 -6.63 9.57 11.72
C TYR A 118 -5.88 9.32 13.03
N GLN A 119 -6.60 9.25 14.15
CA GLN A 119 -6.03 8.91 15.44
C GLN A 119 -5.73 7.39 15.49
N VAL A 120 -4.45 7.03 15.54
CA VAL A 120 -3.99 5.64 15.51
C VAL A 120 -4.52 4.89 16.73
N THR A 121 -5.37 3.89 16.51
CA THR A 121 -5.84 2.96 17.54
C THR A 121 -4.89 1.77 17.66
N SER A 122 -5.02 0.96 18.73
CA SER A 122 -4.24 -0.27 18.89
C SER A 122 -4.44 -1.25 17.72
N GLN A 123 -5.68 -1.46 17.30
CA GLN A 123 -6.02 -2.32 16.15
C GLN A 123 -5.47 -1.72 14.85
N GLY A 124 -5.59 -0.41 14.67
CA GLY A 124 -5.05 0.28 13.49
C GLY A 124 -3.53 0.24 13.41
N LEU A 125 -2.82 0.39 14.53
CA LEU A 125 -1.37 0.24 14.59
C LEU A 125 -0.96 -1.18 14.19
N ALA A 126 -1.64 -2.20 14.72
CA ALA A 126 -1.41 -3.59 14.35
C ALA A 126 -1.65 -3.83 12.85
N GLN A 127 -2.70 -3.23 12.25
CA GLN A 127 -2.96 -3.33 10.81
C GLN A 127 -1.91 -2.59 9.97
N LEU A 128 -1.42 -1.43 10.41
CA LEU A 128 -0.34 -0.70 9.73
C LEU A 128 0.96 -1.54 9.68
N ILE A 129 1.35 -2.11 10.82
CA ILE A 129 2.54 -2.97 10.94
C ILE A 129 2.36 -4.23 10.09
N GLN A 130 1.24 -4.94 10.22
CA GLN A 130 0.98 -6.14 9.44
C GLN A 130 0.98 -5.87 7.94
N THR A 131 0.33 -4.79 7.49
CA THR A 131 0.32 -4.41 6.05
C THR A 131 1.73 -4.12 5.57
N GLN A 132 2.52 -3.40 6.36
CA GLN A 132 3.93 -3.12 6.06
C GLN A 132 4.72 -4.42 5.89
N GLU A 133 4.61 -5.34 6.84
CA GLU A 133 5.33 -6.61 6.81
C GLU A 133 4.90 -7.50 5.64
N LYS A 134 3.60 -7.68 5.42
CA LYS A 134 3.07 -8.54 4.34
C LYS A 134 3.46 -8.01 2.97
N LEU A 135 3.31 -6.71 2.75
CA LEU A 135 3.69 -6.08 1.48
C LEU A 135 5.21 -6.11 1.29
N ALA A 136 6.02 -5.83 2.31
CA ALA A 136 7.47 -5.84 2.14
C ALA A 136 8.05 -7.26 1.98
N GLU A 137 7.49 -8.26 2.67
CA GLU A 137 7.98 -9.64 2.64
C GLU A 137 7.54 -10.37 1.37
N ILE A 138 6.26 -10.29 0.99
CA ILE A 138 5.70 -11.06 -0.12
C ILE A 138 5.79 -10.26 -1.42
N PHE A 139 5.11 -9.11 -1.49
CA PHE A 139 5.10 -8.29 -2.72
C PHE A 139 6.49 -7.69 -2.99
N GLY A 140 7.15 -7.22 -1.93
CA GLY A 140 8.49 -6.62 -1.96
C GLY A 140 9.64 -7.62 -2.07
N HIS A 141 9.36 -8.93 -2.10
CA HIS A 141 10.35 -10.00 -2.16
C HIS A 141 11.41 -9.87 -1.06
N LYS A 142 10.99 -9.98 0.21
CA LYS A 142 11.84 -9.79 1.38
C LYS A 142 12.57 -8.45 1.37
N ARG A 143 11.82 -7.38 1.12
CA ARG A 143 12.27 -5.98 1.00
C ARG A 143 13.17 -5.64 -0.18
N LYS A 144 13.56 -6.63 -1.00
CA LYS A 144 14.47 -6.44 -2.13
C LYS A 144 13.96 -5.37 -3.09
N THR A 145 12.69 -5.48 -3.50
CA THR A 145 12.07 -4.59 -4.49
C THR A 145 11.34 -3.41 -3.86
N VAL A 146 10.77 -3.60 -2.67
CA VAL A 146 9.96 -2.60 -1.95
C VAL A 146 10.19 -2.71 -0.45
N SER A 147 10.46 -1.59 0.22
CA SER A 147 10.46 -1.47 1.68
C SER A 147 9.69 -0.23 2.08
N ILE A 148 8.91 -0.34 3.16
CA ILE A 148 8.01 0.71 3.63
C ILE A 148 8.49 1.21 4.99
N GLY A 149 8.44 2.50 5.22
CA GLY A 149 8.57 3.11 6.54
C GLY A 149 7.35 3.93 6.90
N ILE A 150 7.07 4.03 8.20
CA ILE A 150 5.98 4.82 8.77
C ILE A 150 6.57 5.59 9.95
N TYR A 151 6.25 6.88 10.04
CA TYR A 151 6.91 7.81 10.96
C TYR A 151 5.91 8.80 11.56
N GLN A 152 6.29 9.37 12.69
CA GLN A 152 5.63 10.53 13.28
C GLN A 152 5.95 11.78 12.45
N LEU A 153 5.00 12.23 11.64
CA LEU A 153 5.19 13.38 10.73
C LEU A 153 5.54 14.67 11.48
N SER A 154 5.05 14.83 12.71
CA SER A 154 5.32 15.98 13.58
C SER A 154 6.80 16.14 13.93
N LYS A 155 7.61 15.09 13.78
CA LYS A 155 9.06 15.06 14.08
C LYS A 155 9.95 15.20 12.84
N ILE A 156 9.38 15.48 11.67
CA ILE A 156 10.12 15.58 10.40
C ILE A 156 10.20 17.02 9.93
N THR A 157 11.41 17.51 9.66
CA THR A 157 11.64 18.82 9.03
C THR A 157 11.91 18.66 7.53
N PHE A 158 11.04 19.18 6.67
CA PHE A 158 11.25 19.11 5.21
C PHE A 158 12.23 20.17 4.70
N PRO A 159 12.93 19.93 3.57
CA PRO A 159 12.87 18.73 2.73
C PRO A 159 13.57 17.52 3.36
N VAL A 160 13.05 16.32 3.06
CA VAL A 160 13.75 15.07 3.36
C VAL A 160 14.73 14.78 2.22
N THR A 161 15.92 14.30 2.55
CA THR A 161 16.94 13.90 1.58
C THR A 161 17.09 12.38 1.58
N TYR A 162 17.06 11.78 0.37
CA TYR A 162 17.36 10.38 0.12
C TYR A 162 18.69 10.25 -0.62
N GLU A 163 19.69 9.67 0.02
CA GLU A 163 21.05 9.67 -0.50
C GLU A 163 21.89 8.48 -0.06
N LEU A 164 23.08 8.34 -0.66
CA LEU A 164 24.06 7.33 -0.28
C LEU A 164 25.11 7.93 0.66
N VAL A 165 25.48 7.19 1.71
CA VAL A 165 26.56 7.51 2.66
C VAL A 165 27.48 6.31 2.85
N GLN A 166 28.71 6.52 3.33
CA GLN A 166 29.51 5.39 3.79
C GLN A 166 28.88 4.81 5.07
N PRO A 167 28.91 3.48 5.30
CA PRO A 167 28.28 2.88 6.47
C PRO A 167 28.72 3.43 7.84
N GLY A 168 29.92 4.01 7.94
CA GLY A 168 30.43 4.65 9.16
C GLY A 168 30.11 6.14 9.31
N GLU A 169 29.58 6.81 8.28
CA GLU A 169 29.35 8.27 8.28
C GLU A 169 28.07 8.68 9.01
N ALA A 170 27.10 7.78 9.15
CA ALA A 170 25.82 8.05 9.80
C ALA A 170 25.60 7.11 10.99
N ARG A 171 24.93 7.64 12.03
CA ARG A 171 24.55 6.90 13.23
C ARG A 171 23.22 7.40 13.78
N PHE A 172 22.42 6.50 14.33
CA PHE A 172 21.18 6.81 15.05
C PHE A 172 20.77 5.63 15.93
N THR A 173 19.75 5.78 16.77
CA THR A 173 19.20 4.68 17.56
C THR A 173 18.21 3.90 16.68
N PRO A 174 18.51 2.65 16.27
CA PRO A 174 17.59 1.88 15.44
C PRO A 174 16.35 1.48 16.25
N LEU A 175 15.20 1.39 15.57
CA LEU A 175 13.94 0.99 16.21
C LEU A 175 14.07 -0.39 16.88
N GLY A 176 13.66 -0.48 18.15
CA GLY A 176 13.80 -1.69 18.97
C GLY A 176 15.13 -1.82 19.71
N MET A 177 15.99 -0.79 19.67
CA MET A 177 17.23 -0.71 20.44
C MET A 177 17.29 0.56 21.30
N GLU A 178 18.21 0.57 22.26
CA GLU A 178 18.42 1.67 23.23
C GLU A 178 19.74 2.42 23.00
N THR A 179 20.59 1.95 22.08
CA THR A 179 21.93 2.52 21.84
C THR A 179 22.07 3.06 20.43
N VAL A 180 22.79 4.17 20.31
CA VAL A 180 23.18 4.75 19.02
C VAL A 180 24.17 3.81 18.33
N MET A 181 23.89 3.48 17.07
CA MET A 181 24.72 2.62 16.24
C MET A 181 25.03 3.31 14.91
N THR A 182 26.19 3.04 14.34
CA THR A 182 26.49 3.32 12.94
C THR A 182 25.73 2.36 12.02
N LEU A 183 25.59 2.72 10.74
CA LEU A 183 24.94 1.82 9.77
C LEU A 183 25.72 0.50 9.61
N ALA A 184 27.05 0.56 9.71
CA ALA A 184 27.90 -0.64 9.70
C ALA A 184 27.58 -1.58 10.89
N GLU A 185 27.48 -1.04 12.10
CA GLU A 185 27.11 -1.81 13.29
C GLU A 185 25.71 -2.39 13.15
N MET A 186 24.74 -1.62 12.65
CA MET A 186 23.39 -2.11 12.40
C MET A 186 23.39 -3.34 11.47
N LEU A 187 24.19 -3.35 10.41
CA LEU A 187 24.31 -4.51 9.52
C LEU A 187 24.91 -5.75 10.20
N MET A 188 25.72 -5.57 11.26
CA MET A 188 26.41 -6.66 11.94
C MET A 188 25.63 -7.23 13.13
N VAL A 189 24.88 -6.40 13.87
CA VAL A 189 24.27 -6.82 15.15
C VAL A 189 22.76 -6.61 15.25
N HIS A 190 22.18 -5.71 14.45
CA HIS A 190 20.74 -5.49 14.53
C HIS A 190 19.99 -6.67 13.89
N PRO A 191 18.90 -7.21 14.48
CA PRO A 191 18.14 -8.33 13.91
C PRO A 191 17.74 -8.12 12.45
N LYS A 192 17.24 -6.92 12.11
CA LYS A 192 16.90 -6.56 10.73
C LYS A 192 18.11 -6.33 9.82
N GLY A 193 19.27 -5.98 10.39
CA GLY A 193 20.53 -5.91 9.65
C GLY A 193 21.05 -7.30 9.28
N LEU A 194 20.97 -8.26 10.20
CA LEU A 194 21.28 -9.66 9.93
C LEU A 194 20.34 -10.27 8.89
N GLU A 195 19.04 -9.97 9.00
CA GLU A 195 18.00 -10.52 8.13
C GLU A 195 18.05 -9.93 6.70
N TYR A 196 18.21 -8.61 6.57
CA TYR A 196 18.05 -7.91 5.28
C TYR A 196 19.34 -7.25 4.76
N GLY A 197 20.44 -7.27 5.51
CA GLY A 197 21.71 -6.64 5.13
C GLY A 197 22.28 -7.16 3.81
N GLY A 198 22.01 -8.43 3.48
CA GLY A 198 22.38 -9.03 2.20
C GLY A 198 21.82 -8.32 0.96
N ILE A 199 20.74 -7.52 1.09
CA ILE A 199 20.20 -6.72 -0.01
C ILE A 199 21.20 -5.64 -0.46
N LEU A 200 22.04 -5.16 0.46
CA LEU A 200 23.05 -4.13 0.21
C LEU A 200 24.45 -4.73 0.03
N ALA A 201 24.57 -6.06 -0.11
CA ALA A 201 25.85 -6.73 -0.27
C ALA A 201 26.60 -6.20 -1.50
N GLY A 202 27.87 -5.84 -1.32
CA GLY A 202 28.73 -5.30 -2.38
C GLY A 202 28.60 -3.79 -2.62
N ALA A 203 27.66 -3.09 -1.98
CA ALA A 203 27.56 -1.64 -2.07
C ALA A 203 28.60 -0.96 -1.16
N SER A 204 29.44 -0.09 -1.73
CA SER A 204 30.43 0.70 -0.95
C SER A 204 29.78 1.86 -0.18
N ARG A 205 28.63 2.34 -0.66
CA ARG A 205 27.80 3.36 -0.02
C ARG A 205 26.37 2.84 0.08
N VAL A 206 25.71 3.15 1.18
CA VAL A 206 24.40 2.62 1.54
C VAL A 206 23.38 3.74 1.67
N PRO A 207 22.09 3.48 1.40
CA PRO A 207 21.09 4.54 1.37
C PRO A 207 20.68 4.99 2.77
N ILE A 208 20.33 6.26 2.92
CA ILE A 208 19.79 6.83 4.15
C ILE A 208 18.70 7.87 3.79
N LEU A 209 17.65 7.91 4.61
CA LEU A 209 16.69 9.01 4.62
C LEU A 209 16.98 9.89 5.83
N ARG A 210 17.09 11.20 5.62
CA ARG A 210 17.23 12.19 6.71
C ARG A 210 16.48 13.46 6.40
N ASP A 211 16.05 14.16 7.43
CA ASP A 211 15.33 15.42 7.29
C ASP A 211 16.26 16.62 7.09
N ALA A 212 15.72 17.83 6.98
CA ALA A 212 16.48 19.06 6.79
C ALA A 212 17.31 19.47 8.03
N ALA A 213 17.03 18.91 9.20
CA ALA A 213 17.83 19.07 10.41
C ALA A 213 18.93 17.98 10.51
N ASN A 214 19.15 17.20 9.46
CA ASN A 214 20.04 16.04 9.41
C ASN A 214 19.66 14.90 10.37
N GLN A 215 18.43 14.88 10.90
CA GLN A 215 17.93 13.77 11.71
C GLN A 215 17.71 12.55 10.80
N PRO A 216 18.34 11.40 11.06
CA PRO A 216 18.05 10.18 10.32
C PRO A 216 16.61 9.75 10.55
N LEU A 217 15.89 9.53 9.46
CA LEU A 217 14.57 8.89 9.47
C LEU A 217 14.78 7.38 9.46
N SER A 218 15.53 6.85 8.49
CA SER A 218 15.76 5.42 8.35
C SER A 218 17.01 5.10 7.55
N PHE A 219 17.41 3.84 7.66
CA PHE A 219 18.39 3.18 6.81
C PHE A 219 17.67 2.14 5.93
N PRO A 220 17.13 2.51 4.75
CA PRO A 220 16.45 1.55 3.89
C PRO A 220 17.38 0.48 3.31
N PRO A 221 16.89 -0.72 3.01
CA PRO A 221 15.61 -1.30 3.43
C PRO A 221 15.66 -1.94 4.84
N ILE A 222 16.65 -1.57 5.66
CA ILE A 222 17.03 -2.27 6.89
C ILE A 222 16.12 -1.89 8.07
N ILE A 223 16.18 -0.65 8.53
CA ILE A 223 15.52 -0.25 9.78
C ILE A 223 15.22 1.25 9.86
N ASN A 224 14.16 1.61 10.57
CA ASN A 224 13.84 3.00 10.91
C ASN A 224 14.62 3.47 12.13
N SER A 225 14.79 4.77 12.28
CA SER A 225 15.18 5.38 13.55
C SER A 225 14.06 5.20 14.55
N ARG A 226 14.44 5.08 15.82
CA ARG A 226 13.48 5.07 16.92
C ARG A 226 12.84 6.45 17.09
N GLU A 227 13.65 7.51 17.03
CA GLU A 227 13.25 8.88 17.36
C GLU A 227 12.04 9.35 16.53
N VAL A 228 12.01 8.99 15.25
CA VAL A 228 11.01 9.44 14.28
C VAL A 228 10.10 8.29 13.82
N GLY A 229 10.61 7.05 13.77
CA GLY A 229 9.90 5.88 13.25
C GLY A 229 9.08 5.08 14.26
N GLU A 230 9.15 5.39 15.55
CA GLU A 230 8.36 4.72 16.60
C GLU A 230 6.94 5.30 16.69
N VAL A 231 6.06 4.92 15.76
CA VAL A 231 4.64 5.31 15.77
C VAL A 231 3.90 4.67 16.94
N GLN A 232 3.07 5.44 17.64
CA GLN A 232 2.35 5.02 18.84
C GLN A 232 0.83 5.20 18.70
N VAL A 233 0.10 4.49 19.56
CA VAL A 233 -1.35 4.71 19.72
C VAL A 233 -1.59 6.16 20.15
N GLY A 234 -2.52 6.83 19.48
CA GLY A 234 -2.84 8.24 19.70
C GLY A 234 -2.19 9.20 18.70
N ASP A 235 -1.15 8.79 17.97
CA ASP A 235 -0.58 9.59 16.88
C ASP A 235 -1.66 9.89 15.82
N ASP A 236 -1.66 11.11 15.28
CA ASP A 236 -2.67 11.56 14.31
C ASP A 236 -2.07 12.09 12.99
N GLN A 237 -0.74 12.09 12.90
CA GLN A 237 0.03 12.65 11.82
C GLN A 237 1.15 11.68 11.43
N LEU A 238 0.95 10.99 10.31
CA LEU A 238 1.86 9.97 9.82
C LEU A 238 2.54 10.43 8.53
N PHE A 239 3.82 10.11 8.42
CA PHE A 239 4.55 10.14 7.16
C PHE A 239 4.80 8.71 6.74
N VAL A 240 4.49 8.37 5.49
CA VAL A 240 4.71 7.04 4.92
C VAL A 240 5.56 7.20 3.68
N GLU A 241 6.68 6.49 3.62
CA GLU A 241 7.42 6.31 2.37
C GLU A 241 7.60 4.85 2.02
N VAL A 242 7.84 4.66 0.74
CA VAL A 242 8.15 3.40 0.11
C VAL A 242 9.40 3.62 -0.71
N THR A 243 10.46 2.86 -0.43
CA THR A 243 11.69 2.85 -1.24
C THR A 243 11.85 1.52 -1.96
N GLY A 244 12.53 1.52 -3.11
CA GLY A 244 12.60 0.31 -3.91
C GLY A 244 13.45 0.38 -5.17
N THR A 245 13.47 -0.74 -5.88
CA THR A 245 14.16 -0.90 -7.17
C THR A 245 13.22 -0.97 -8.36
N ASP A 246 11.91 -1.07 -8.12
CA ASP A 246 10.86 -1.08 -9.15
C ASP A 246 9.87 0.07 -8.89
N LEU A 247 9.83 1.05 -9.81
CA LEU A 247 9.05 2.26 -9.62
C LEU A 247 7.52 2.01 -9.60
N PRO A 248 6.94 1.23 -10.54
CA PRO A 248 5.53 0.83 -10.44
C PRO A 248 5.17 0.18 -9.10
N MET A 249 5.97 -0.78 -8.60
CA MET A 249 5.71 -1.44 -7.32
C MET A 249 5.80 -0.48 -6.14
N VAL A 250 6.77 0.44 -6.15
CA VAL A 250 6.92 1.49 -5.13
C VAL A 250 5.69 2.40 -5.08
N VAL A 251 5.23 2.88 -6.24
CA VAL A 251 4.04 3.75 -6.31
C VAL A 251 2.77 2.99 -5.92
N LEU A 252 2.61 1.74 -6.39
CA LEU A 252 1.45 0.90 -6.04
C LEU A 252 1.36 0.67 -4.54
N THR A 253 2.47 0.31 -3.90
CA THR A 253 2.52 0.07 -2.45
C THR A 253 2.14 1.31 -1.67
N LEU A 254 2.62 2.49 -2.09
CA LEU A 254 2.21 3.75 -1.46
C LEU A 254 0.72 4.04 -1.69
N ASN A 255 0.21 3.81 -2.90
CA ASN A 255 -1.21 4.01 -3.20
C ASN A 255 -2.11 3.13 -2.33
N ILE A 256 -1.70 1.88 -2.05
CA ILE A 256 -2.40 0.99 -1.10
C ILE A 256 -2.42 1.62 0.30
N PHE A 257 -1.27 2.01 0.84
CA PHE A 257 -1.19 2.65 2.16
C PHE A 257 -2.00 3.94 2.27
N ALA A 258 -1.91 4.80 1.25
CA ALA A 258 -2.66 6.05 1.20
C ALA A 258 -4.18 5.81 1.19
N ALA A 259 -4.65 4.81 0.42
CA ALA A 259 -6.05 4.43 0.42
C ALA A 259 -6.49 3.82 1.76
N ASN A 260 -5.65 3.00 2.40
CA ASN A 260 -5.94 2.40 3.71
C ASN A 260 -6.10 3.48 4.79
N LEU A 261 -5.18 4.44 4.84
CA LEU A 261 -5.25 5.58 5.77
C LEU A 261 -6.46 6.46 5.48
N ALA A 262 -6.79 6.70 4.21
CA ALA A 262 -7.98 7.44 3.82
C ALA A 262 -9.29 6.73 4.23
N ASP A 263 -9.35 5.40 4.11
CA ASP A 263 -10.49 4.59 4.59
C ASP A 263 -10.68 4.70 6.11
N ARG A 264 -9.59 4.95 6.85
CA ARG A 264 -9.60 5.22 8.29
C ARG A 264 -9.89 6.69 8.63
N GLY A 265 -10.19 7.53 7.63
CA GLY A 265 -10.56 8.94 7.80
C GLY A 265 -9.40 9.93 7.72
N ALA A 266 -8.17 9.48 7.38
CA ALA A 266 -7.06 10.40 7.21
C ALA A 266 -7.21 11.25 5.95
N THR A 267 -6.85 12.52 6.04
CA THR A 267 -6.58 13.36 4.87
C THR A 267 -5.18 13.08 4.37
N ILE A 268 -5.06 12.64 3.12
CA ILE A 268 -3.77 12.36 2.49
C ILE A 268 -3.24 13.62 1.79
N GLU A 269 -2.03 14.02 2.17
CA GLU A 269 -1.27 15.10 1.56
C GLU A 269 -0.16 14.51 0.66
N PRO A 270 -0.14 14.84 -0.65
CA PRO A 270 0.91 14.36 -1.54
C PRO A 270 2.28 14.96 -1.21
N ILE A 271 3.32 14.20 -1.54
CA ILE A 271 4.72 14.60 -1.44
C ILE A 271 5.32 14.72 -2.83
N LEU A 272 6.10 15.77 -3.05
CA LEU A 272 6.90 15.91 -4.26
C LEU A 272 8.22 15.15 -4.11
N VAL A 273 8.55 14.29 -5.06
CA VAL A 273 9.86 13.64 -5.14
C VAL A 273 10.66 14.24 -6.28
N GLU A 274 11.81 14.81 -5.97
CA GLU A 274 12.73 15.44 -6.92
C GLU A 274 13.95 14.55 -7.13
N TYR A 275 14.04 13.96 -8.31
CA TYR A 275 15.12 13.07 -8.71
C TYR A 275 16.24 13.84 -9.44
N SER A 276 17.49 13.54 -9.10
CA SER A 276 18.66 14.00 -9.87
C SER A 276 18.64 13.48 -11.31
N THR A 277 18.18 12.24 -11.50
CA THR A 277 18.12 11.53 -12.78
C THR A 277 16.67 11.32 -13.23
N ARG A 278 16.40 11.34 -14.54
CA ARG A 278 15.03 11.18 -15.05
C ARG A 278 14.54 9.74 -14.87
N THR A 279 13.40 9.57 -14.21
CA THR A 279 12.68 8.28 -14.12
C THR A 279 11.66 8.13 -15.26
N SER A 280 11.01 6.98 -15.38
CA SER A 280 9.88 6.80 -16.31
C SER A 280 8.67 7.68 -16.00
N LEU A 281 8.57 8.23 -14.78
CA LEU A 281 7.55 9.20 -14.37
C LEU A 281 8.06 10.65 -14.40
N GLY A 282 9.29 10.88 -14.85
CA GLY A 282 9.92 12.20 -14.91
C GLY A 282 10.92 12.47 -13.78
N LYS A 283 11.38 13.72 -13.68
CA LYS A 283 12.31 14.18 -12.63
C LYS A 283 11.60 14.71 -11.38
N ARG A 284 10.36 15.19 -11.53
CA ARG A 284 9.54 15.74 -10.46
C ARG A 284 8.26 14.93 -10.42
N VAL A 285 8.12 14.11 -9.40
CA VAL A 285 7.08 13.09 -9.32
C VAL A 285 6.28 13.34 -8.06
N THR A 286 4.99 13.67 -8.18
CA THR A 286 4.11 13.82 -7.00
C THR A 286 3.47 12.49 -6.69
N THR A 287 3.58 12.04 -5.44
CA THR A 287 3.01 10.77 -4.97
C THR A 287 2.12 11.01 -3.75
N PRO A 288 1.07 10.21 -3.50
CA PRO A 288 0.57 9.09 -4.31
C PRO A 288 0.00 9.55 -5.66
N GLN A 289 -0.08 8.68 -6.66
CA GLN A 289 -0.60 9.05 -7.98
C GLN A 289 -1.16 7.86 -8.78
N ASP A 290 -2.10 8.16 -9.66
CA ASP A 290 -2.61 7.23 -10.67
C ASP A 290 -1.62 7.07 -11.84
N LEU A 291 -1.23 5.83 -12.12
CA LEU A 291 -0.41 5.46 -13.29
C LEU A 291 -1.22 5.39 -14.60
N LYS A 292 -2.53 5.65 -14.55
CA LYS A 292 -3.46 5.86 -15.67
C LYS A 292 -3.49 4.74 -16.70
N ARG A 293 -3.41 3.49 -16.25
CA ARG A 293 -3.50 2.32 -17.13
C ARG A 293 -4.96 1.98 -17.40
N SER A 294 -5.34 1.91 -18.68
CA SER A 294 -6.67 1.48 -19.12
C SER A 294 -6.54 0.45 -20.22
N LYS A 295 -7.51 -0.45 -20.32
CA LYS A 295 -7.57 -1.50 -21.34
C LYS A 295 -8.95 -1.51 -21.98
N THR A 296 -9.01 -1.66 -23.29
CA THR A 296 -10.29 -1.84 -24.00
C THR A 296 -10.47 -3.31 -24.32
N ILE A 297 -11.63 -3.86 -23.98
CA ILE A 297 -11.93 -5.28 -24.11
C ILE A 297 -13.25 -5.45 -24.89
N PRO A 298 -13.27 -6.24 -25.98
CA PRO A 298 -14.51 -6.60 -26.66
C PRO A 298 -15.40 -7.45 -25.74
N ILE A 299 -16.71 -7.17 -25.73
CA ILE A 299 -17.67 -7.94 -24.93
C ILE A 299 -17.70 -9.41 -25.34
N HIS A 300 -17.62 -9.69 -26.64
CA HIS A 300 -17.60 -11.05 -27.16
C HIS A 300 -16.46 -11.89 -26.57
N THR A 301 -15.29 -11.30 -26.28
CA THR A 301 -14.18 -12.01 -25.64
C THR A 301 -14.53 -12.46 -24.22
N ILE A 302 -15.26 -11.62 -23.47
CA ILE A 302 -15.71 -11.95 -22.11
C ILE A 302 -16.79 -13.03 -22.16
N GLU A 303 -17.76 -12.89 -23.05
CA GLU A 303 -18.85 -13.84 -23.23
C GLU A 303 -18.35 -15.22 -23.68
N GLN A 304 -17.42 -15.26 -24.63
CA GLN A 304 -16.82 -16.50 -25.11
C GLN A 304 -16.05 -17.22 -24.01
N ALA A 305 -15.29 -16.47 -23.19
CA ALA A 305 -14.52 -17.05 -22.09
C ALA A 305 -15.42 -17.57 -20.95
N LEU A 306 -16.56 -16.92 -20.69
CA LEU A 306 -17.54 -17.36 -19.69
C LEU A 306 -18.53 -18.40 -20.22
N GLY A 307 -18.60 -18.59 -21.55
CA GLY A 307 -19.60 -19.46 -22.18
C GLY A 307 -21.03 -18.94 -22.06
N GLN A 308 -21.23 -17.62 -21.86
CA GLN A 308 -22.54 -17.02 -21.65
C GLN A 308 -22.65 -15.65 -22.33
N GLU A 309 -23.77 -15.40 -23.02
CA GLU A 309 -24.12 -14.06 -23.50
C GLU A 309 -24.63 -13.19 -22.34
N LEU A 310 -24.02 -12.01 -22.16
CA LEU A 310 -24.30 -11.09 -21.05
C LEU A 310 -24.72 -9.71 -21.52
N GLY A 311 -24.16 -9.26 -22.64
CA GLY A 311 -24.30 -7.91 -23.15
C GLY A 311 -23.50 -6.86 -22.36
N VAL A 312 -23.29 -5.72 -23.00
CA VAL A 312 -22.45 -4.61 -22.50
C VAL A 312 -22.89 -4.12 -21.12
N LYS A 313 -24.19 -4.01 -20.86
CA LYS A 313 -24.73 -3.45 -19.62
C LYS A 313 -24.43 -4.32 -18.40
N VAL A 314 -24.59 -5.64 -18.53
CA VAL A 314 -24.34 -6.59 -17.43
C VAL A 314 -22.85 -6.63 -17.11
N VAL A 315 -22.00 -6.68 -18.13
CA VAL A 315 -20.54 -6.63 -17.96
C VAL A 315 -20.10 -5.33 -17.30
N GLN A 316 -20.62 -4.19 -17.78
CA GLN A 316 -20.32 -2.89 -17.18
C GLN A 316 -20.70 -2.86 -15.69
N GLN A 317 -21.93 -3.26 -15.35
CA GLN A 317 -22.38 -3.28 -13.97
C GLN A 317 -21.54 -4.23 -13.10
N ALA A 318 -21.24 -5.44 -13.60
CA ALA A 318 -20.42 -6.41 -12.88
C ALA A 318 -19.02 -5.84 -12.55
N LEU A 319 -18.39 -5.15 -13.49
CA LEU A 319 -17.08 -4.53 -13.31
C LEU A 319 -17.14 -3.30 -12.40
N GLU A 320 -18.13 -2.42 -12.55
CA GLU A 320 -18.29 -1.25 -11.69
C GLU A 320 -18.46 -1.63 -10.22
N VAL A 321 -19.29 -2.64 -9.92
CA VAL A 321 -19.46 -3.13 -8.54
C VAL A 321 -18.30 -4.01 -8.06
N TYR A 322 -17.37 -4.37 -8.94
CA TYR A 322 -16.09 -4.99 -8.56
C TYR A 322 -14.96 -3.96 -8.42
N GLY A 323 -15.23 -2.69 -8.69
CA GLY A 323 -14.32 -1.58 -8.44
C GLY A 323 -13.55 -1.07 -9.65
N TYR A 324 -14.03 -1.33 -10.87
CA TYR A 324 -13.49 -0.73 -12.09
C TYR A 324 -14.12 0.64 -12.40
N GLU A 325 -13.32 1.55 -12.93
CA GLU A 325 -13.82 2.64 -13.76
C GLU A 325 -14.11 2.08 -15.16
N VAL A 326 -15.37 2.15 -15.60
CA VAL A 326 -15.81 1.57 -16.87
C VAL A 326 -16.38 2.64 -17.79
N SER A 327 -16.04 2.56 -19.08
CA SER A 327 -16.69 3.33 -20.14
C SER A 327 -17.15 2.37 -21.24
N ALA A 328 -18.46 2.24 -21.42
CA ALA A 328 -19.05 1.38 -22.44
C ALA A 328 -19.01 2.04 -23.83
N GLY A 329 -18.62 1.25 -24.83
CA GLY A 329 -18.69 1.58 -26.25
C GLY A 329 -19.55 0.58 -27.02
N LYS A 330 -19.60 0.72 -28.36
CA LYS A 330 -20.32 -0.22 -29.22
C LYS A 330 -19.60 -1.58 -29.24
N GLY A 331 -20.10 -2.54 -28.47
CA GLY A 331 -19.57 -3.92 -28.41
C GLY A 331 -18.27 -4.10 -27.60
N SER A 332 -17.85 -3.08 -26.84
CA SER A 332 -16.64 -3.15 -26.00
C SER A 332 -16.77 -2.31 -24.74
N VAL A 333 -15.92 -2.58 -23.76
CA VAL A 333 -15.77 -1.78 -22.53
C VAL A 333 -14.32 -1.34 -22.40
N ARG A 334 -14.10 -0.06 -22.12
CA ARG A 334 -12.82 0.44 -21.64
C ARG A 334 -12.84 0.39 -20.12
N VAL A 335 -11.88 -0.33 -19.54
CA VAL A 335 -11.79 -0.56 -18.11
C VAL A 335 -10.50 0.03 -17.57
N LYS A 336 -10.57 0.55 -16.36
CA LYS A 336 -9.43 1.07 -15.61
C LYS A 336 -9.55 0.63 -14.17
N LEU A 337 -8.45 0.09 -13.65
CA LEU A 337 -8.34 -0.29 -12.25
C LEU A 337 -8.15 0.95 -11.37
N PRO A 338 -8.61 0.89 -10.11
CA PRO A 338 -8.29 1.93 -9.14
C PRO A 338 -6.78 1.93 -8.87
N PRO A 339 -6.15 3.06 -8.53
CA PRO A 339 -4.68 3.15 -8.50
C PRO A 339 -3.95 2.32 -7.44
N TYR A 340 -4.68 1.70 -6.51
CA TYR A 340 -4.15 0.73 -5.55
C TYR A 340 -4.20 -0.72 -6.08
N ARG A 341 -4.68 -0.95 -7.30
CA ARG A 341 -4.64 -2.24 -8.01
C ARG A 341 -3.76 -2.16 -9.25
N GLN A 342 -3.02 -3.23 -9.54
CA GLN A 342 -2.16 -3.33 -10.74
C GLN A 342 -2.14 -4.74 -11.35
N ASP A 343 -3.17 -5.53 -11.07
CA ASP A 343 -3.30 -6.92 -11.47
C ASP A 343 -3.87 -7.12 -12.88
N LEU A 344 -4.29 -6.04 -13.56
CA LEU A 344 -4.79 -6.10 -14.95
C LEU A 344 -3.65 -6.22 -15.96
N MET A 345 -3.24 -7.45 -16.26
CA MET A 345 -2.20 -7.79 -17.23
C MET A 345 -2.80 -8.39 -18.50
N HIS A 346 -3.71 -9.34 -18.34
CA HIS A 346 -4.40 -10.05 -19.41
C HIS A 346 -5.90 -9.70 -19.46
N THR A 347 -6.58 -10.13 -20.53
CA THR A 347 -8.05 -9.93 -20.63
C THR A 347 -8.78 -10.89 -19.70
N MET A 348 -8.16 -12.03 -19.38
CA MET A 348 -8.73 -13.03 -18.48
C MET A 348 -8.90 -12.52 -17.05
N ASP A 349 -8.06 -11.59 -16.59
CA ASP A 349 -8.21 -10.96 -15.27
C ASP A 349 -9.55 -10.23 -15.15
N VAL A 350 -9.99 -9.57 -16.23
CA VAL A 350 -11.32 -8.93 -16.31
C VAL A 350 -12.43 -9.96 -16.40
N VAL A 351 -12.22 -11.06 -17.10
CA VAL A 351 -13.19 -12.16 -17.17
C VAL A 351 -13.42 -12.77 -15.78
N GLU A 352 -12.33 -13.03 -15.05
CA GLU A 352 -12.38 -13.53 -13.69
C GLU A 352 -13.13 -12.57 -12.78
N ASP A 353 -12.83 -11.27 -12.83
CA ASP A 353 -13.52 -10.26 -12.03
C ASP A 353 -15.02 -10.14 -12.37
N VAL A 354 -15.42 -10.33 -13.64
CA VAL A 354 -16.84 -10.41 -14.04
C VAL A 354 -17.50 -11.64 -13.42
N ALA A 355 -16.84 -12.80 -13.43
CA ALA A 355 -17.35 -14.02 -12.80
C ALA A 355 -17.48 -13.84 -11.28
N MET A 356 -16.40 -13.44 -10.61
CA MET A 356 -16.37 -13.20 -9.16
C MET A 356 -17.40 -12.18 -8.70
N SER A 357 -17.63 -11.13 -9.49
CA SER A 357 -18.67 -10.15 -9.18
C SER A 357 -20.07 -10.75 -9.27
N ARG A 358 -20.32 -11.72 -10.14
CA ARG A 358 -21.67 -12.26 -10.36
C ARG A 358 -22.06 -13.37 -9.39
N GLY A 359 -21.09 -13.99 -8.72
CA GLY A 359 -21.30 -15.16 -7.87
C GLY A 359 -20.97 -16.42 -8.64
#